data_AF-A0A4U2XZX4-F1
#
_entry.id   AF-A0A4U2XZX4-F1
#
_cell.length_a   1.000
_cell.length_b   1.000
_cell.length_c   1.000
_cell.angle_alpha   90.00
_cell.angle_beta   90.00
_cell.angle_gamma   90.00
#
_symmetry.space_group_name_H-M   'P 1'
#
loop_
_entity.id
_entity.type
_entity.pdbx_description
1 polymer ?
#
loop_
_entity_poly.entity_id
_entity_poly.type
_entity_poly.pdbx_seq_one_letter_code
_entity_poly.pdbx_strand_id
1 'polypeptide(L)' 'MDNVNIYEIIGVSLDPIYQALNQLHDDEEIHIGKHTIRKTAKFYEIENDRLHECFKEKERCYQVLSNLVMFN' A
#
# COMPACT_ATOMS: atom_id res chain seq x y z
N MET A 1 -2.58 4.24 -25.04
CA MET A 1 -3.33 5.40 -24.52
C MET A 1 -4.42 4.83 -23.65
N ASP A 2 -4.07 4.59 -22.39
CA ASP A 2 -5.00 4.05 -21.40
C ASP A 2 -5.95 5.16 -20.98
N ASN A 3 -7.23 5.00 -21.30
CA ASN A 3 -8.28 5.85 -20.78
C ASN A 3 -8.40 5.57 -19.28
N VAL A 4 -7.71 6.35 -18.48
CA VAL A 4 -7.77 6.23 -17.02
C VAL A 4 -9.20 6.55 -16.59
N ASN A 5 -9.89 5.56 -16.04
CA ASN A 5 -11.25 5.71 -15.55
C ASN A 5 -11.24 6.64 -14.33
N ILE A 6 -11.74 7.87 -14.50
CA ILE A 6 -11.72 8.91 -13.45
C ILE A 6 -12.40 8.42 -12.16
N TYR A 7 -13.42 7.57 -12.26
CA TYR A 7 -14.10 7.01 -11.09
C TYR A 7 -13.19 6.07 -10.28
N GLU A 8 -12.33 5.30 -10.95
CA GLU A 8 -11.34 4.43 -10.28
C GLU A 8 -10.28 5.28 -9.56
N ILE A 9 -9.85 6.40 -10.16
CA ILE A 9 -8.89 7.32 -9.52
C ILE A 9 -9.50 7.92 -8.24
N ILE A 10 -10.74 8.39 -8.31
CA ILE A 10 -11.41 9.01 -7.15
C ILE A 10 -11.64 7.96 -6.06
N GLY A 11 -12.09 6.75 -6.42
CA GLY A 11 -12.27 5.64 -5.49
C GLY A 11 -10.98 5.28 -4.74
N VAL A 12 -9.86 5.14 -5.47
CA VAL A 12 -8.54 4.85 -4.88
C VAL A 12 -8.06 6.01 -3.99
N SER A 13 -8.30 7.26 -4.36
CA SER A 13 -7.88 8.42 -3.56
C SER A 13 -8.60 8.56 -2.21
N LEU A 14 -9.79 7.96 -2.10
CA LEU A 14 -10.58 7.93 -0.86
C LEU A 14 -10.36 6.66 -0.03
N ASP A 15 -9.61 5.68 -0.57
CA ASP A 15 -9.29 4.45 0.15
C ASP A 15 -8.36 4.76 1.34
N PRO A 16 -8.73 4.39 2.57
CA PRO A 16 -7.91 4.67 3.76
C PRO A 16 -6.51 4.05 3.70
N ILE A 17 -6.34 2.88 3.07
CA ILE A 17 -5.04 2.23 2.89
C ILE A 17 -4.20 3.04 1.91
N TYR A 18 -4.78 3.48 0.80
CA TYR A 18 -4.06 4.32 -0.17
C TYR A 18 -3.66 5.67 0.43
N GLN A 19 -4.54 6.28 1.24
CA GLN A 19 -4.23 7.51 1.97
C GLN A 19 -3.12 7.32 2.98
N ALA A 20 -3.13 6.22 3.74
CA ALA A 20 -2.06 5.91 4.70
C ALA A 20 -0.71 5.73 3.98
N LEU A 21 -0.68 5.03 2.84
CA LEU A 21 0.52 4.87 2.02
C LEU A 21 1.01 6.20 1.42
N ASN A 22 0.11 7.13 1.10
CA ASN A 22 0.49 8.46 0.62
C ASN A 22 1.13 9.35 1.69
N GLN A 23 0.80 9.11 2.96
CA GLN A 23 1.32 9.86 4.10
C GLN A 23 2.59 9.21 4.69
N LEU A 24 2.97 8.04 4.21
CA LEU A 24 4.12 7.29 4.71
C LEU A 24 5.43 7.80 4.10
N HIS A 25 6.30 8.35 4.93
CA HIS A 25 7.60 8.88 4.52
C HIS A 25 8.74 7.87 4.68
N ASP A 26 9.90 8.19 4.10
CA ASP A 26 11.10 7.34 4.24
C ASP A 26 11.47 7.18 5.72
N ASP A 27 11.84 5.94 6.06
CA ASP A 27 12.19 5.47 7.41
C ASP A 27 11.02 5.46 8.41
N GLU A 28 9.78 5.64 7.93
CA GLU A 28 8.56 5.46 8.72
C GLU A 28 7.92 4.07 8.50
N GLU A 29 7.12 3.67 9.49
CA GLU A 29 6.27 2.50 9.40
C GLU A 29 4.87 2.76 9.96
N ILE A 30 3.88 2.08 9.38
CA ILE A 30 2.49 2.09 9.82
C ILE A 30 2.00 0.65 10.00
N HIS A 31 0.99 0.47 10.82
CA HIS A 31 0.41 -0.84 11.11
C HIS A 31 -1.02 -0.89 10.56
N ILE A 32 -1.29 -1.84 9.66
CA ILE A 32 -2.61 -2.06 9.07
C ILE A 32 -3.01 -3.53 9.28
N GLY A 33 -3.95 -3.75 10.20
CA GLY A 33 -4.34 -5.09 10.63
C GLY A 33 -3.17 -5.82 11.30
N LYS A 34 -2.75 -6.95 10.71
CA LYS A 34 -1.60 -7.76 11.17
C LYS A 34 -0.31 -7.49 10.39
N HIS A 35 -0.31 -6.47 9.54
CA HIS A 35 0.80 -6.15 8.66
C HIS A 35 1.45 -4.86 9.12
N THR A 36 2.78 -4.87 9.18
CA THR A 36 3.60 -3.67 9.29
C THR A 36 4.00 -3.25 7.88
N ILE A 37 3.76 -2.00 7.54
CA ILE A 37 4.15 -1.41 6.26
C ILE A 37 5.25 -0.41 6.55
N ARG A 38 6.42 -0.62 5.95
CA ARG A 38 7.58 0.26 6.11
C ARG A 38 7.92 0.91 4.79
N LYS A 39 8.20 2.21 4.81
CA LYS A 39 8.76 2.90 3.65
C LYS A 39 10.24 3.13 3.88
N THR A 40 11.07 2.56 3.02
CA THR A 40 12.50 2.87 2.93
C THR A 40 12.74 3.75 1.72
N ALA A 41 13.94 4.34 1.63
CA ALA A 41 14.34 5.17 0.49
C ALA A 41 14.13 4.50 -0.90
N LYS A 42 14.04 3.17 -0.96
CA LYS A 42 13.89 2.42 -2.22
C LYS A 42 12.60 1.60 -2.33
N PHE A 43 12.00 1.22 -1.22
CA PHE A 43 10.93 0.23 -1.22
C PHE A 43 9.80 0.57 -0.25
N TYR A 44 8.61 0.12 -0.59
CA TYR A 44 7.52 -0.13 0.34
C TYR A 44 7.57 -1.60 0.73
N GLU A 45 7.66 -1.89 2.01
CA GLU A 45 7.77 -3.24 2.54
C GLU A 45 6.49 -3.59 3.28
N ILE A 46 5.98 -4.80 3.06
CA ILE A 46 4.86 -5.37 3.82
C ILE A 46 5.43 -6.55 4.59
N GLU A 47 5.32 -6.51 5.92
CA GLU A 47 5.90 -7.50 6.82
C GLU A 47 4.86 -8.01 7.83
N ASN A 48 4.83 -9.32 8.07
CA ASN A 48 4.19 -9.96 9.21
C ASN A 48 4.93 -11.28 9.55
N ASP A 49 4.45 -12.03 10.54
CA ASP A 49 5.08 -13.30 10.98
C ASP A 49 5.26 -14.36 9.88
N ARG A 50 4.60 -14.23 8.73
CA ARG A 50 4.54 -15.22 7.64
C ARG A 50 4.96 -14.69 6.28
N LEU A 51 5.08 -13.37 6.13
CA LEU A 51 5.25 -12.69 4.85
C LEU A 51 6.22 -11.52 5.01
N HIS A 52 7.16 -11.40 4.09
CA HIS A 52 7.93 -10.18 3.87
C HIS A 52 8.09 -9.95 2.37
N GLU A 53 7.44 -8.90 1.85
CA GLU A 53 7.52 -8.52 0.44
C GLU A 53 7.91 -7.05 0.28
N CYS A 54 8.73 -6.76 -0.74
CA CYS A 54 9.24 -5.42 -1.02
C CYS A 54 8.82 -4.96 -2.43
N PHE A 55 8.28 -3.74 -2.52
CA PHE A 55 7.77 -3.15 -3.75
C PHE A 55 8.43 -1.81 -4.02
N LYS A 56 8.84 -1.56 -5.27
CA LYS A 56 9.36 -0.23 -5.67
C LYS A 56 8.24 0.79 -5.88
N GLU A 57 7.12 0.32 -6.40
CA GLU A 57 5.98 1.15 -6.77
C GLU A 57 4.92 1.06 -5.67
N LYS A 58 4.43 2.22 -5.23
CA LYS A 58 3.41 2.36 -4.20
C LYS A 58 2.10 1.69 -4.62
N GLU A 59 1.73 1.83 -5.89
CA GLU A 59 0.51 1.26 -6.47
C GLU A 59 0.49 -0.26 -6.33
N ARG A 60 1.64 -0.91 -6.52
CA ARG A 60 1.76 -2.36 -6.36
C ARG A 60 1.69 -2.78 -4.89
N CYS A 61 2.32 -2.02 -4.00
CA CYS A 61 2.17 -2.22 -2.55
C CYS A 61 0.70 -2.11 -2.12
N TYR A 62 -0.01 -1.08 -2.59
CA TYR A 62 -1.43 -0.89 -2.32
C TYR A 62 -2.28 -2.06 -2.81
N GLN A 63 -2.08 -2.52 -4.05
CA GLN A 63 -2.85 -3.65 -4.61
C GLN A 63 -2.69 -4.92 -3.77
N VAL A 64 -1.45 -5.25 -3.36
CA VAL A 64 -1.19 -6.43 -2.53
C VAL A 64 -1.80 -6.24 -1.15
N LEU A 65 -1.57 -5.09 -0.50
CA LEU A 65 -2.07 -4.82 0.84
C LEU A 65 -3.61 -4.80 0.91
N SER A 66 -4.27 -4.16 -0.06
CA SER A 66 -5.73 -4.10 -0.15
C SER A 66 -6.33 -5.51 -0.25
N ASN A 67 -5.74 -6.38 -1.09
CA ASN A 67 -6.15 -7.78 -1.17
C ASN A 67 -5.91 -8.52 0.16
N LEU A 68 -4.74 -8.36 0.79
CA LEU A 68 -4.43 -9.02 2.07
C LEU A 68 -5.36 -8.60 3.20
N VAL A 69 -5.86 -7.36 3.18
CA VAL A 69 -6.78 -6.84 4.20
C VAL A 69 -8.23 -7.22 3.90
N MET A 70 -8.67 -7.24 2.64
CA MET A 70 -10.05 -7.60 2.28
C MET A 70 -10.37 -9.09 2.43
N PHE A 71 -9.38 -9.97 2.29
CA PHE A 71 -9.57 -11.44 2.36
C PHE A 71 -9.19 -12.06 3.71
N ASN A 72 -8.89 -11.26 4.74
CA ASN A 72 -8.65 -11.69 6.12
C ASN A 72 -9.76 -11.23 7.06
#